data_AF-A0A7X0H7M7-F1
#
_entry.id   AF-A0A7X0H7M7-F1
#
_cell.length_a   1.000
_cell.length_b   1.000
_cell.length_c   1.000
_cell.angle_alpha   90.00
_cell.angle_beta   90.00
_cell.angle_gamma   90.00
#
_symmetry.space_group_name_H-M   'P 1'
#
loop_
_entity.id
_entity.type
_entity.pdbx_description
1 polymer ?
#
loop_
_entity_poly.entity_id
_entity_poly.type
_entity_poly.pdbx_seq_one_letter_code
_entity_poly.pdbx_strand_id
1 'polypeptide(L)'
;MPLPGKAWFHVTIGTYASWLPGDTRGFRTRHHRIHSSGDHRHPPPQEEHAGLRRRHADRQATVIPSHLRETVGRTFVDHLRRLNHRLLVISVSGMHAHLLVELPKAFGTADHEIGRCKQAVALRVRGQIDQKLWAKGCGVKPIRDAGHQRNTLAYIERHGHEGAWVWSFRGAVDQDGGGAAPELRTGGLSVGEGGA
;
A
#
# COMPACT_ATOMS: atom_id res chain seq x y z
N MET A 1 -6.62 13.72 13.97
CA MET A 1 -6.21 14.70 12.94
C MET A 1 -4.84 14.32 12.37
N PRO A 2 -4.56 14.62 11.08
CA PRO A 2 -3.24 14.37 10.53
C PRO A 2 -2.19 15.29 11.17
N LEU A 3 -0.92 14.86 11.17
CA LEU A 3 0.20 15.68 11.62
C LEU A 3 0.42 16.88 10.68
N PRO A 4 1.02 17.99 11.17
CA PRO A 4 1.41 19.10 10.31
C PRO A 4 2.21 18.63 9.09
N GLY A 5 1.86 19.14 7.91
CA GLY A 5 2.50 18.75 6.64
C GLY A 5 2.09 17.37 6.07
N LYS A 6 1.23 16.61 6.77
CA LYS A 6 0.74 15.30 6.33
C LYS A 6 -0.76 15.30 6.02
N ALA A 7 -1.21 14.26 5.33
CA ALA A 7 -2.61 13.96 5.07
C ALA A 7 -2.83 12.44 5.08
N TRP A 8 -4.06 12.02 5.30
CA TRP A 8 -4.47 10.62 5.17
C TRP A 8 -4.76 10.29 3.71
N PHE A 9 -4.31 9.12 3.26
CA PHE A 9 -4.52 8.65 1.90
C PHE A 9 -5.05 7.22 1.89
N HIS A 10 -6.01 6.96 1.00
CA HIS A 10 -6.30 5.61 0.52
C HIS A 10 -5.33 5.29 -0.61
N VAL A 11 -4.41 4.37 -0.36
CA VAL A 11 -3.44 3.93 -1.35
C VAL A 11 -3.86 2.57 -1.91
N THR A 12 -3.80 2.41 -3.23
CA THR A 12 -4.02 1.13 -3.93
C THR A 12 -2.81 0.80 -4.78
N ILE A 13 -2.23 -0.36 -4.56
CA ILE A 13 -1.02 -0.83 -5.25
C ILE A 13 -1.38 -2.10 -6.01
N GLY A 14 -1.34 -2.06 -7.34
CA GLY A 14 -1.52 -3.26 -8.17
C GLY A 14 -0.23 -4.04 -8.36
N THR A 15 -0.33 -5.36 -8.47
CA THR A 15 0.77 -6.20 -8.92
C THR A 15 0.99 -6.06 -10.43
N TYR A 16 2.17 -6.44 -10.93
CA TYR A 16 2.48 -6.33 -12.35
C TYR A 16 1.47 -7.09 -13.22
N ALA A 17 1.06 -6.48 -14.32
CA ALA A 17 0.14 -7.06 -15.30
C ALA A 17 -1.23 -7.53 -14.75
N SER A 18 -1.61 -7.12 -13.54
CA SER A 18 -2.91 -7.49 -12.93
C SER A 18 -4.13 -6.85 -13.61
N TRP A 19 -3.93 -5.74 -14.34
CA TRP A 19 -4.98 -5.02 -15.04
C TRP A 19 -4.39 -4.31 -16.28
N LEU A 20 -4.45 -4.99 -17.43
CA LEU A 20 -3.83 -4.52 -18.68
C LEU A 20 -4.86 -3.86 -19.61
N PRO A 21 -4.43 -3.01 -20.56
CA PRO A 21 -5.29 -2.60 -21.66
C PRO A 21 -5.86 -3.81 -22.41
N GLY A 22 -7.16 -3.80 -22.65
CA GLY A 22 -7.90 -4.90 -23.25
C GLY A 22 -8.50 -5.90 -22.26
N ASP A 23 -8.18 -5.85 -20.95
CA ASP A 23 -8.71 -6.79 -19.96
C ASP A 23 -10.23 -7.03 -20.10
N THR A 24 -10.66 -8.28 -20.05
CA THR A 24 -12.06 -8.67 -20.26
C THR A 24 -12.98 -8.17 -19.15
N ARG A 25 -12.42 -7.83 -17.98
CA ARG A 25 -13.14 -7.17 -16.88
C ARG A 25 -13.34 -5.67 -17.12
N GLY A 26 -12.96 -5.16 -18.29
CA GLY A 26 -12.92 -3.74 -18.61
C GLY A 26 -11.67 -3.06 -18.05
N PHE A 27 -11.19 -1.99 -18.69
CA PHE A 27 -9.99 -1.27 -18.26
C PHE A 27 -10.12 0.23 -18.47
N ARG A 28 -9.24 0.99 -17.83
CA ARG A 28 -9.05 2.41 -18.14
C ARG A 28 -7.59 2.77 -18.17
N THR A 29 -7.15 3.35 -19.28
CA THR A 29 -5.81 3.90 -19.39
C THR A 29 -5.69 5.24 -18.67
N ARG A 30 -4.44 5.65 -18.43
CA ARG A 30 -4.13 6.94 -17.83
C ARG A 30 -4.81 8.08 -18.60
N HIS A 31 -5.39 9.04 -17.88
CA HIS A 31 -6.16 10.16 -18.45
C HIS A 31 -7.35 9.74 -19.32
N HIS A 32 -7.83 8.49 -19.18
CA HIS A 32 -9.02 7.96 -19.85
C HIS A 32 -8.92 7.99 -21.38
N ARG A 33 -7.70 8.07 -21.94
CA ARG A 33 -7.47 8.12 -23.40
C ARG A 33 -8.15 6.97 -24.13
N ILE A 34 -8.12 5.80 -23.50
CA ILE A 34 -8.82 4.57 -23.90
C ILE A 34 -9.44 3.99 -22.64
N HIS A 35 -10.72 3.64 -22.71
CA HIS A 35 -11.45 2.98 -21.64
C HIS A 35 -12.45 1.99 -22.23
N SER A 36 -12.82 1.00 -21.44
CA SER A 36 -13.89 0.07 -21.77
C SER A 36 -15.26 0.72 -21.61
N SER A 37 -16.24 0.29 -22.41
CA SER A 37 -17.64 0.67 -22.23
C SER A 37 -18.22 0.17 -20.90
N GLY A 38 -17.71 -0.96 -20.42
CA GLY A 38 -18.07 -1.60 -19.15
C GLY A 38 -16.99 -1.54 -18.07
N ASP A 39 -17.28 -2.15 -16.93
CA ASP A 39 -16.38 -2.30 -15.78
C ASP A 39 -16.35 -3.74 -15.24
N HIS A 40 -15.60 -3.97 -14.17
CA HIS A 40 -15.43 -5.30 -13.59
C HIS A 40 -16.73 -5.95 -13.06
N ARG A 41 -17.82 -5.18 -12.91
CA ARG A 41 -19.15 -5.66 -12.52
C ARG A 41 -20.04 -5.86 -13.73
N HIS A 42 -19.89 -5.01 -14.75
CA HIS A 42 -20.62 -5.09 -16.01
C HIS A 42 -19.60 -5.08 -17.17
N PRO A 43 -18.99 -6.23 -17.49
CA PRO A 43 -17.86 -6.29 -18.42
C PRO A 43 -18.25 -5.80 -19.82
N PRO A 44 -17.31 -5.19 -20.57
CA PRO A 44 -17.55 -4.80 -21.96
C PRO A 44 -17.76 -6.04 -22.86
N PRO A 45 -18.34 -5.86 -24.06
CA PRO A 45 -18.43 -6.90 -25.08
C PRO A 45 -17.05 -7.53 -25.40
N GLN A 46 -17.04 -8.82 -25.73
CA GLN A 46 -15.81 -9.60 -25.92
C GLN A 46 -14.99 -9.18 -27.15
N GLU A 47 -15.57 -8.42 -28.05
CA GLU A 47 -14.99 -7.92 -29.30
C GLU A 47 -14.29 -6.58 -29.05
N GLU A 48 -14.75 -5.83 -28.05
CA GLU A 48 -14.24 -4.51 -27.71
C GLU A 48 -12.77 -4.61 -27.28
N HIS A 49 -11.87 -3.88 -27.93
CA HIS A 49 -10.42 -3.90 -27.66
C HIS A 49 -9.72 -5.25 -27.88
N ALA A 50 -10.23 -6.13 -28.74
CA ALA A 50 -9.60 -7.44 -29.03
C ALA A 50 -8.13 -7.34 -29.48
N GLY A 51 -7.78 -6.29 -30.23
CA GLY A 51 -6.39 -6.01 -30.62
C GLY A 51 -5.47 -5.71 -29.44
N LEU A 52 -5.95 -4.97 -28.43
CA LEU A 52 -5.18 -4.70 -27.20
C LEU A 52 -5.00 -5.97 -26.37
N ARG A 53 -6.04 -6.81 -26.26
CA ARG A 53 -5.92 -8.12 -25.60
C ARG A 53 -4.84 -8.97 -26.25
N ARG A 54 -4.90 -9.11 -27.58
CA ARG A 54 -3.93 -9.92 -28.32
C ARG A 54 -2.50 -9.42 -28.13
N ARG A 55 -2.31 -8.09 -28.13
CA ARG A 55 -1.01 -7.45 -27.87
C ARG A 55 -0.45 -7.77 -26.47
N HIS A 56 -1.30 -8.09 -25.51
CA HIS A 56 -0.93 -8.33 -24.12
C HIS A 56 -1.12 -9.78 -23.67
N ALA A 57 -1.44 -10.69 -24.59
CA ALA A 57 -1.71 -12.10 -24.29
C ALA A 57 -0.50 -12.83 -23.69
N ASP A 58 0.71 -12.36 -23.98
CA ASP A 58 1.98 -12.89 -23.45
C ASP A 58 2.31 -12.41 -22.02
N ARG A 59 1.54 -11.46 -21.48
CA ARG A 59 1.81 -10.87 -20.16
C ARG A 59 1.15 -11.67 -19.06
N GLN A 60 1.97 -12.32 -18.24
CA GLN A 60 1.50 -13.00 -17.06
C GLN A 60 1.31 -12.02 -15.89
N ALA A 61 0.08 -11.94 -15.39
CA ALA A 61 -0.24 -11.21 -14.17
C ALA A 61 0.52 -11.82 -12.99
N THR A 62 1.08 -10.96 -12.14
CA THR A 62 1.71 -11.41 -10.90
C THR A 62 0.66 -11.58 -9.84
N VAL A 63 0.59 -12.78 -9.26
CA VAL A 63 -0.30 -13.09 -8.15
C VAL A 63 0.57 -13.35 -6.92
N ILE A 64 0.34 -12.61 -5.84
CA ILE A 64 0.98 -12.84 -4.54
C ILE A 64 0.39 -14.14 -3.95
N PRO A 65 1.19 -15.20 -3.81
CA PRO A 65 0.75 -16.45 -3.19
C PRO A 65 0.24 -16.19 -1.77
N SER A 66 -0.79 -16.91 -1.34
CA SER A 66 -1.42 -16.69 -0.04
C SER A 66 -0.42 -16.73 1.12
N HIS A 67 0.55 -17.64 1.08
CA HIS A 67 1.59 -17.77 2.11
C HIS A 67 2.58 -16.58 2.16
N LEU A 68 2.68 -15.77 1.10
CA LEU A 68 3.54 -14.57 1.07
C LEU A 68 2.81 -13.27 1.43
N ARG A 69 1.46 -13.29 1.50
CA ARG A 69 0.67 -12.06 1.73
C ARG A 69 1.00 -11.42 3.07
N GLU A 70 1.20 -12.22 4.11
CA GLU A 70 1.64 -11.74 5.41
C GLU A 70 3.04 -11.12 5.36
N THR A 71 4.00 -11.80 4.73
CA THR A 71 5.37 -11.25 4.58
C THR A 71 5.36 -9.92 3.84
N VAL A 72 4.59 -9.82 2.75
CA VAL A 72 4.40 -8.57 2.00
C VAL A 72 3.81 -7.48 2.89
N GLY A 73 2.71 -7.79 3.60
CA GLY A 73 1.99 -6.83 4.40
C GLY A 73 2.76 -6.35 5.63
N ARG A 74 3.42 -7.26 6.36
CA ARG A 74 4.32 -6.89 7.48
C ARG A 74 5.48 -6.04 7.02
N THR A 75 6.05 -6.32 5.84
CA THR A 75 7.12 -5.48 5.29
C THR A 75 6.67 -4.05 5.02
N PHE A 76 5.43 -3.85 4.56
CA PHE A 76 4.84 -2.50 4.47
C PHE A 76 4.70 -1.85 5.85
N VAL A 77 4.15 -2.57 6.84
CA VAL A 77 3.97 -2.06 8.21
C VAL A 77 5.31 -1.61 8.80
N ASP A 78 6.32 -2.48 8.76
CA ASP A 78 7.65 -2.23 9.33
C ASP A 78 8.38 -1.10 8.60
N HIS A 79 8.26 -1.03 7.27
CA HIS A 79 8.91 0.03 6.50
C HIS A 79 8.25 1.40 6.75
N LEU A 80 6.91 1.47 6.74
CA LEU A 80 6.18 2.71 7.03
C LEU A 80 6.45 3.21 8.46
N ARG A 81 6.50 2.30 9.44
CA ARG A 81 6.86 2.64 10.83
C ARG A 81 8.27 3.23 10.92
N ARG A 82 9.26 2.60 10.27
CA ARG A 82 10.64 3.14 10.22
C ARG A 82 10.75 4.52 9.57
N LEU A 83 9.84 4.84 8.66
CA LEU A 83 9.75 6.15 8.01
C LEU A 83 8.88 7.15 8.80
N ASN A 84 8.46 6.80 10.03
CA ASN A 84 7.58 7.62 10.88
C ASN A 84 6.25 7.97 10.19
N HIS A 85 5.70 7.05 9.41
CA HIS A 85 4.35 7.15 8.84
C HIS A 85 3.35 6.35 9.66
N ARG A 86 2.18 6.95 9.91
CA ARG A 86 1.10 6.26 10.62
C ARG A 86 0.28 5.45 9.62
N LEU A 87 0.17 4.15 9.86
CA LEU A 87 -0.68 3.24 9.09
C LEU A 87 -1.84 2.79 9.98
N LEU A 88 -3.08 2.93 9.50
CA LEU A 88 -4.25 2.43 10.23
C LEU A 88 -4.59 1.01 9.80
N VAL A 89 -4.57 0.71 8.51
CA VAL A 89 -4.92 -0.62 8.01
C VAL A 89 -4.21 -0.89 6.69
N ILE A 90 -3.84 -2.14 6.47
CA ILE A 90 -3.41 -2.68 5.18
C ILE A 90 -4.13 -4.00 4.90
N SER A 91 -4.56 -4.19 3.65
CA SER A 91 -4.94 -5.50 3.12
C SER A 91 -4.03 -5.87 1.95
N VAL A 92 -3.66 -7.15 1.85
CA VAL A 92 -2.84 -7.72 0.78
C VAL A 92 -3.60 -8.90 0.18
N SER A 93 -4.08 -8.73 -1.05
CA SER A 93 -4.72 -9.77 -1.84
C SER A 93 -3.74 -10.36 -2.86
N GLY A 94 -4.22 -11.25 -3.72
CA GLY A 94 -3.38 -11.81 -4.79
C GLY A 94 -2.90 -10.76 -5.80
N MET A 95 -3.73 -9.77 -6.15
CA MET A 95 -3.41 -8.85 -7.26
C MET A 95 -3.23 -7.38 -6.83
N HIS A 96 -3.51 -7.04 -5.58
CA HIS A 96 -3.36 -5.68 -5.10
C HIS A 96 -3.20 -5.60 -3.58
N ALA A 97 -2.73 -4.45 -3.11
CA ALA A 97 -2.77 -4.07 -1.72
C ALA A 97 -3.52 -2.74 -1.55
N HIS A 98 -4.29 -2.62 -0.46
CA HIS A 98 -4.90 -1.36 -0.04
C HIS A 98 -4.32 -0.91 1.29
N LEU A 99 -4.03 0.38 1.42
CA LEU A 99 -3.53 0.98 2.66
C LEU A 99 -4.34 2.21 3.01
N LEU A 100 -4.58 2.42 4.29
CA LEU A 100 -4.98 3.71 4.85
C LEU A 100 -3.83 4.26 5.68
N VAL A 101 -3.09 5.19 5.10
CA VAL A 101 -1.79 5.64 5.61
C VAL A 101 -1.70 7.17 5.60
N GLU A 102 -1.00 7.71 6.59
CA GLU A 102 -0.68 9.12 6.69
C GLU A 102 0.69 9.40 6.07
N LEU A 103 0.70 10.21 5.01
CA LEU A 103 1.91 10.54 4.23
C LEU A 103 2.07 12.06 4.10
N PRO A 104 3.24 12.57 3.71
CA PRO A 104 3.42 13.98 3.40
C PRO A 104 2.48 14.41 2.27
N LYS A 105 1.88 15.61 2.41
CA LYS A 105 0.89 16.12 1.45
C LYS A 105 1.49 16.89 0.27
N ALA A 106 2.81 17.14 0.30
CA ALA A 106 3.52 17.83 -0.77
C ALA A 106 3.44 17.01 -2.07
N PHE A 107 3.30 17.69 -3.20
CA PHE A 107 3.12 17.04 -4.50
C PHE A 107 4.22 16.00 -4.79
N GLY A 108 3.83 14.80 -5.22
CA GLY A 108 4.73 13.70 -5.57
C GLY A 108 5.40 12.97 -4.41
N THR A 109 5.38 13.53 -3.19
CA THR A 109 6.03 12.91 -2.02
C THR A 109 5.34 11.62 -1.57
N ALA A 110 4.00 11.57 -1.58
CA ALA A 110 3.26 10.37 -1.24
C ALA A 110 3.57 9.20 -2.20
N ASP A 111 3.60 9.45 -3.52
CA ASP A 111 3.97 8.43 -4.52
C ASP A 111 5.41 7.95 -4.31
N HIS A 112 6.33 8.85 -3.94
CA HIS A 112 7.72 8.51 -3.66
C HIS A 112 7.84 7.58 -2.45
N GLU A 113 7.20 7.89 -1.32
CA GLU A 113 7.24 7.03 -0.12
C GLU A 113 6.63 5.65 -0.38
N ILE A 114 5.53 5.58 -1.13
CA ILE A 114 4.95 4.30 -1.56
C ILE A 114 5.90 3.53 -2.50
N GLY A 115 6.63 4.23 -3.37
CA GLY A 115 7.68 3.66 -4.19
C GLY A 115 8.77 2.97 -3.37
N ARG A 116 9.23 3.61 -2.29
CA ARG A 116 10.22 3.04 -1.36
C ARG A 116 9.68 1.80 -0.64
N CYS A 117 8.43 1.84 -0.20
CA CYS A 117 7.77 0.68 0.40
C CYS A 117 7.68 -0.50 -0.59
N LYS A 118 7.28 -0.24 -1.84
CA LYS A 118 7.23 -1.25 -2.91
C LYS A 118 8.59 -1.88 -3.17
N GLN A 119 9.66 -1.06 -3.17
CA GLN A 119 11.03 -1.55 -3.32
C GLN A 119 11.43 -2.45 -2.14
N ALA A 120 11.17 -2.03 -0.90
CA ALA A 120 11.48 -2.83 0.29
C ALA A 120 10.80 -4.20 0.25
N VAL A 121 9.52 -4.26 -0.15
CA VAL A 121 8.80 -5.54 -0.32
C VAL A 121 9.42 -6.38 -1.43
N ALA A 122 9.67 -5.80 -2.60
CA ALA A 122 10.23 -6.52 -3.74
C ALA A 122 11.59 -7.16 -3.40
N LEU A 123 12.42 -6.47 -2.61
CA LEU A 123 13.66 -7.02 -2.08
C LEU A 123 13.42 -8.15 -1.08
N ARG A 124 12.43 -8.00 -0.19
CA ARG A 124 12.12 -8.99 0.86
C ARG A 124 11.63 -10.32 0.29
N VAL A 125 10.86 -10.30 -0.79
CA VAL A 125 10.31 -11.52 -1.43
C VAL A 125 11.09 -11.95 -2.67
N ARG A 126 12.28 -11.38 -2.89
CA ARG A 126 13.14 -11.75 -4.02
C ARG A 126 13.49 -13.23 -3.95
N GLY A 127 13.37 -13.94 -5.08
CA GLY A 127 13.58 -15.39 -5.17
C GLY A 127 12.39 -16.23 -4.72
N GLN A 128 11.29 -15.61 -4.27
CA GLN A 128 10.02 -16.30 -3.97
C GLN A 128 8.92 -15.94 -4.99
N ILE A 129 9.14 -14.86 -5.75
CA ILE A 129 8.32 -14.44 -6.88
C ILE A 129 9.28 -14.15 -8.05
N ASP A 130 9.21 -14.95 -9.10
CA ASP A 130 10.20 -14.97 -10.20
C ASP A 130 10.07 -13.79 -11.17
N GLN A 131 8.93 -13.12 -11.13
CA GLN A 131 8.58 -12.02 -12.01
C GLN A 131 8.49 -10.69 -11.27
N LYS A 132 8.37 -9.60 -12.03
CA LYS A 132 8.21 -8.25 -11.48
C LYS A 132 6.99 -8.22 -10.57
N LEU A 133 7.16 -7.86 -9.30
CA LEU A 133 6.06 -7.87 -8.34
C LEU A 133 5.00 -6.78 -8.62
N TRP A 134 5.44 -5.54 -8.85
CA TRP A 134 4.54 -4.38 -8.83
C TRP A 134 4.26 -3.78 -10.20
N ALA A 135 3.05 -3.26 -10.38
CA ALA A 135 2.71 -2.35 -11.47
C ALA A 135 3.46 -1.02 -11.33
N LYS A 136 3.52 -0.25 -12.42
CA LYS A 136 4.04 1.12 -12.40
C LYS A 136 3.03 2.04 -11.69
N GLY A 137 3.53 2.87 -10.77
CA GLY A 137 2.71 3.79 -9.98
C GLY A 137 1.85 3.12 -8.92
N CYS A 138 0.93 3.90 -8.35
CA CYS A 138 -0.10 3.49 -7.39
C CYS A 138 -1.26 4.49 -7.48
N GLY A 139 -2.44 4.09 -7.01
CA GLY A 139 -3.52 5.02 -6.76
C GLY A 139 -3.32 5.66 -5.38
N VAL A 140 -3.22 6.98 -5.29
CA VAL A 140 -3.11 7.72 -4.03
C VAL A 140 -4.26 8.72 -3.97
N LYS A 141 -5.28 8.43 -3.15
CA LYS A 141 -6.48 9.27 -3.04
C LYS A 141 -6.54 9.92 -1.65
N PRO A 142 -6.64 11.26 -1.55
CA PRO A 142 -6.72 11.92 -0.26
C PRO A 142 -8.04 11.61 0.46
N ILE A 143 -7.95 11.39 1.76
CA ILE A 143 -9.10 11.29 2.66
C ILE A 143 -9.56 12.69 3.04
N ARG A 144 -10.84 12.96 2.87
CA ARG A 144 -11.44 14.30 2.95
C ARG A 144 -11.85 14.68 4.37
N ASP A 145 -12.32 13.71 5.12
CA ASP A 145 -12.92 13.89 6.45
C ASP A 145 -12.89 12.58 7.24
N ALA A 146 -13.33 12.65 8.51
CA ALA A 146 -13.35 11.51 9.41
C ALA A 146 -14.37 10.42 9.02
N GLY A 147 -15.46 10.77 8.32
CA GLY A 147 -16.41 9.79 7.79
C GLY A 147 -15.79 8.98 6.67
N HIS A 148 -15.19 9.66 5.70
CA HIS A 148 -14.42 9.04 4.61
C HIS A 148 -13.29 8.16 5.15
N GLN A 149 -12.59 8.60 6.20
CA GLN A 149 -11.56 7.79 6.86
C GLN A 149 -12.13 6.48 7.42
N ARG A 150 -13.21 6.54 8.21
CA ARG A 150 -13.86 5.38 8.81
C ARG A 150 -14.39 4.41 7.75
N ASN A 151 -15.03 4.94 6.70
CA ASN A 151 -15.53 4.14 5.59
C ASN A 151 -14.40 3.44 4.82
N THR A 152 -13.29 4.14 4.59
CA THR A 152 -12.10 3.56 3.94
C THR A 152 -11.50 2.46 4.80
N LEU A 153 -11.41 2.68 6.11
CA LEU A 153 -10.89 1.68 7.04
C LEU A 153 -11.73 0.40 6.99
N ALA A 154 -13.05 0.51 7.14
CA ALA A 154 -13.97 -0.62 7.09
C ALA A 154 -13.93 -1.34 5.72
N TYR A 155 -13.83 -0.58 4.63
CA TYR A 155 -13.66 -1.12 3.28
C TYR A 155 -12.40 -1.98 3.16
N ILE A 156 -11.26 -1.52 3.69
CA ILE A 156 -10.00 -2.26 3.63
C ILE A 156 -10.07 -3.51 4.52
N GLU A 157 -10.59 -3.40 5.74
CA GLU A 157 -10.75 -4.54 6.66
C GLU A 157 -11.59 -5.66 6.04
N ARG A 158 -12.65 -5.31 5.29
CA ARG A 158 -13.55 -6.29 4.66
C ARG A 158 -12.87 -7.20 3.63
N HIS A 159 -11.71 -6.83 3.08
CA HIS A 159 -10.97 -7.72 2.16
C HIS A 159 -10.51 -9.01 2.85
N GLY A 160 -10.46 -9.06 4.19
CA GLY A 160 -10.21 -10.30 4.92
C GLY A 160 -11.25 -11.39 4.59
N HIS A 161 -12.51 -11.02 4.38
CA HIS A 161 -13.57 -11.95 3.96
C HIS A 161 -13.41 -12.44 2.52
N GLU A 162 -12.58 -11.77 1.73
CA GLU A 162 -12.23 -12.13 0.35
C GLU A 162 -10.91 -12.92 0.27
N GLY A 163 -10.35 -13.31 1.42
CA GLY A 163 -9.10 -14.07 1.53
C GLY A 163 -7.83 -13.22 1.48
N ALA A 164 -7.91 -11.90 1.60
CA ALA A 164 -6.74 -11.06 1.77
C ALA A 164 -6.14 -11.24 3.18
N TRP A 165 -4.82 -11.11 3.30
CA TRP A 165 -4.21 -10.89 4.62
C TRP A 165 -4.47 -9.45 5.04
N VAL A 166 -4.88 -9.23 6.29
CA VAL A 166 -5.22 -7.90 6.82
C VAL A 166 -4.46 -7.63 8.12
N TRP A 167 -3.87 -6.45 8.23
CA TRP A 167 -3.40 -5.89 9.49
C TRP A 167 -4.11 -4.56 9.76
N SER A 168 -4.53 -4.36 11.00
CA SER A 168 -5.22 -3.15 11.47
C SER A 168 -4.61 -2.69 12.79
N PHE A 169 -4.49 -1.38 12.98
CA PHE A 169 -3.98 -0.76 14.21
C PHE A 169 -4.76 -1.21 15.45
N ARG A 170 -6.03 -1.60 15.28
CA ARG A 170 -6.90 -2.10 16.34
C ARG A 170 -6.42 -3.42 16.94
N GLY A 171 -5.84 -4.31 16.12
CA GLY A 171 -5.30 -5.59 16.59
C GLY A 171 -3.88 -5.50 17.16
N ALA A 172 -3.23 -4.34 17.04
CA ALA A 172 -1.88 -4.12 17.57
C ALA A 172 -1.87 -3.73 19.06
N VAL A 173 -3.04 -3.41 19.64
CA VAL A 173 -3.16 -2.99 21.05
C VAL A 173 -2.91 -4.18 22.00
N ASP A 174 -3.03 -5.42 21.52
CA ASP A 174 -2.91 -6.62 22.35
C ASP A 174 -1.52 -7.28 22.35
N GLN A 175 -0.56 -6.83 21.53
CA GLN A 175 0.77 -7.47 21.42
C GLN A 175 1.97 -6.61 21.83
N ASP A 176 1.80 -5.28 21.97
CA ASP A 176 2.88 -4.36 22.35
C ASP A 176 2.74 -3.87 23.81
N GLY A 177 2.30 -4.76 24.72
CA GLY A 177 2.38 -4.54 26.17
C GLY A 177 3.83 -4.56 26.65
N GLY A 178 4.60 -3.51 26.40
CA GLY A 178 5.95 -3.37 26.93
C GLY A 178 6.91 -2.62 26.02
N GLY A 179 6.74 -1.30 25.89
CA GLY A 179 7.70 -0.44 25.22
C GLY A 179 7.66 0.95 25.82
N ALA A 180 8.32 1.11 26.97
CA ALA A 180 8.52 2.40 27.60
C ALA A 180 9.10 3.40 26.59
N ALA A 181 8.54 4.61 26.56
CA ALA A 181 9.14 5.74 25.87
C ALA A 181 10.60 5.92 26.38
N PRO A 182 11.57 6.25 25.52
CA PRO A 182 12.89 6.61 26.01
C PRO A 182 12.77 7.91 26.79
N GLU A 183 12.87 7.84 28.12
CA GLU A 183 13.17 8.99 28.94
C GLU A 183 14.50 9.58 28.47
N LEU A 184 14.43 10.81 27.94
CA LEU A 184 15.59 11.67 27.76
C LEU A 184 16.18 11.94 29.15
N ARG A 185 17.16 11.14 29.56
CA ARG A 185 18.04 11.49 30.67
C ARG A 185 18.91 12.67 30.25
N THR A 186 18.46 13.86 30.59
CA THR A 186 19.33 15.03 30.77
C THR A 186 20.22 14.79 31.99
N GLY A 187 21.33 14.08 31.79
CA GLY A 187 22.41 13.96 32.76
C GLY A 187 23.49 14.98 32.43
N GLY A 188 23.40 16.17 33.02
CA GLY A 188 24.49 17.13 33.05
C GLY A 188 25.66 16.54 33.84
N LEU A 189 26.83 16.46 33.21
CA LEU A 189 28.09 16.31 33.90
C LEU A 189 28.64 17.70 34.15
N SER A 190 28.59 18.08 35.42
CA SER A 190 29.24 19.23 36.01
C SER A 190 30.76 19.15 35.86
N VAL A 191 31.34 20.29 35.50
CA VAL A 191 32.75 20.62 35.57
C VAL A 191 33.25 20.46 37.00
N GLY A 192 34.40 19.81 37.17
CA GLY A 192 35.17 19.80 38.42
C GLY A 192 36.64 20.05 38.09
N GLU A 193 37.03 21.32 38.09
CA GLU A 193 38.42 21.76 38.22
C GLU A 193 38.83 21.73 39.70
N GLY A 194 40.10 21.41 39.97
CA GLY A 194 40.86 22.12 41.01
C GLY A 194 41.54 21.28 42.11
N GLY A 195 42.88 21.23 42.05
CA GLY A 195 43.82 21.24 43.18
C GLY A 195 44.05 19.92 43.94
N ALA A 196 45.27 19.49 44.27
CA ALA A 196 46.61 20.08 44.19
C ALA A 196 47.65 18.95 44.07
#